data_AF-A0AAW7AGX0-F1
#
_entry.id   AF-A0AAW7AGX0-F1
#
_cell.length_a   1.000
_cell.length_b   1.000
_cell.length_c   1.000
_cell.angle_alpha   90.00
_cell.angle_beta   90.00
_cell.angle_gamma   90.00
#
_symmetry.space_group_name_H-M   'P 1'
#
loop_
_entity.id
_entity.type
_entity.pdbx_description
1 polymer ?
#
loop_
_entity_poly.entity_id
_entity_poly.type
_entity_poly.pdbx_seq_one_letter_code
_entity_poly.pdbx_strand_id
1 'polypeptide(L)'
;MKVKYIDKRHWRRIIDKEYTEVKVNNNKFKGIIGLVTMKKVREPLEVTVVGQNIIVADDNYQWLQILPEKKRYSITVMLDDKGNPLEYYFDINIKNVTQKGNARTIDLCLDVLVLPNGEYELVDEADLQRALDQGQITKKQYHEAYIIAHQLMIKIEADFSTMKDKIMYCYYKIKQKSKNQNHPLHGKNKHNEHKHKPYKHKPHKPHDHKHPNKHIKSENHNQQSHNQNQPTHRDSEPEH
;
A
#
# COMPACT_ATOMS: atom_id res chain seq x y z
N MET A 1 7.38 20.38 -3.33
CA MET A 1 6.85 19.16 -2.68
C MET A 1 5.34 19.11 -2.79
N LYS A 2 4.76 17.97 -3.16
CA LYS A 2 3.31 17.78 -3.27
C LYS A 2 2.83 16.62 -2.42
N VAL A 3 1.59 16.68 -1.92
CA VAL A 3 0.94 15.55 -1.25
C VAL A 3 0.03 14.85 -2.26
N LYS A 4 0.48 13.73 -2.83
CA LYS A 4 -0.31 12.91 -3.78
C LYS A 4 -1.13 11.87 -2.97
N TYR A 5 -2.46 12.01 -2.89
CA TYR A 5 -3.35 10.99 -2.30
C TYR A 5 -3.66 9.87 -3.30
N ILE A 6 -3.62 8.61 -2.87
CA ILE A 6 -3.72 7.45 -3.77
C ILE A 6 -5.13 7.14 -4.26
N ASP A 7 -6.16 7.71 -3.65
CA ASP A 7 -7.54 7.58 -4.13
C ASP A 7 -7.92 8.57 -5.25
N LYS A 8 -6.97 9.43 -5.65
CA LYS A 8 -7.16 10.54 -6.60
C LYS A 8 -8.41 11.40 -6.27
N ARG A 9 -8.71 11.64 -4.99
CA ARG A 9 -9.89 12.42 -4.50
C ARG A 9 -10.03 13.84 -5.05
N HIS A 10 -8.96 14.45 -5.58
CA HIS A 10 -8.96 15.82 -6.10
C HIS A 10 -8.85 15.91 -7.64
N TRP A 11 -8.86 14.78 -8.35
CA TRP A 11 -8.64 14.78 -9.79
C TRP A 11 -9.94 15.03 -10.57
N ARG A 12 -10.13 16.29 -10.98
CA ARG A 12 -11.37 16.82 -11.59
C ARG A 12 -11.78 16.16 -12.93
N ARG A 13 -10.87 15.42 -13.59
CA ARG A 13 -11.15 14.69 -14.85
C ARG A 13 -12.11 13.53 -14.63
N ILE A 14 -12.07 12.89 -13.46
CA ILE A 14 -12.99 11.81 -13.11
C ILE A 14 -14.34 12.41 -12.69
N ILE A 15 -15.41 11.98 -13.34
CA ILE A 15 -16.80 12.28 -12.96
C ILE A 15 -17.28 11.27 -11.91
N ASP A 16 -17.09 9.98 -12.19
CA ASP A 16 -17.50 8.88 -11.30
C ASP A 16 -16.40 7.81 -11.19
N LYS A 17 -16.28 7.21 -10.01
CA LYS A 17 -15.29 6.16 -9.71
C LYS A 17 -15.68 5.24 -8.57
N GLU A 18 -15.19 4.01 -8.67
CA GLU A 18 -14.99 3.14 -7.52
C GLU A 18 -13.56 3.30 -6.99
N TYR A 19 -13.38 3.15 -5.67
CA TYR A 19 -12.08 3.05 -5.05
C TYR A 19 -12.04 1.89 -4.05
N THR A 20 -10.99 1.07 -4.14
CA THR A 20 -10.69 0.01 -3.17
C THR A 20 -9.28 0.19 -2.65
N GLU A 21 -9.03 -0.16 -1.38
CA GLU A 21 -7.68 -0.19 -0.79
C GLU A 21 -7.43 -1.39 0.13
N VAL A 22 -6.22 -1.95 0.01
CA VAL A 22 -5.78 -3.13 0.73
C VAL A 22 -4.37 -2.89 1.27
N LYS A 23 -4.24 -2.85 2.60
CA LYS A 23 -2.92 -2.95 3.24
C LYS A 23 -2.42 -4.39 3.15
N VAL A 24 -1.16 -4.56 2.76
CA VAL A 24 -0.53 -5.87 2.58
C VAL A 24 0.71 -5.98 3.45
N ASN A 25 0.85 -7.12 4.11
CA ASN A 25 2.02 -7.47 4.90
C ASN A 25 2.29 -8.97 4.71
N ASN A 26 3.10 -9.33 3.70
CA ASN A 26 3.59 -10.70 3.49
C ASN A 26 4.95 -10.69 2.77
N ASN A 27 5.56 -11.86 2.61
CA ASN A 27 6.89 -12.02 2.03
C ASN A 27 7.00 -11.57 0.56
N LYS A 28 5.87 -11.41 -0.17
CA LYS A 28 5.85 -10.93 -1.56
C LYS A 28 5.79 -9.40 -1.66
N PHE A 29 5.04 -8.75 -0.77
CA PHE A 29 4.90 -7.30 -0.74
C PHE A 29 4.50 -6.81 0.66
N LYS A 30 5.06 -5.67 1.07
CA LYS A 30 4.66 -4.94 2.27
C LYS A 30 4.41 -3.48 1.92
N GLY A 31 3.22 -2.97 2.23
CA GLY A 31 2.80 -1.63 1.83
C GLY A 31 1.28 -1.50 1.78
N ILE A 32 0.79 -0.53 1.01
CA ILE A 32 -0.64 -0.39 0.70
C ILE A 32 -0.86 -0.33 -0.81
N ILE A 33 -1.95 -0.93 -1.26
CA ILE A 33 -2.40 -0.93 -2.66
C ILE A 33 -3.75 -0.21 -2.68
N GLY A 34 -3.91 0.78 -3.55
CA GLY A 34 -5.19 1.35 -3.96
C GLY A 34 -5.51 0.95 -5.40
N LEU A 35 -6.79 0.87 -5.74
CA LEU A 35 -7.27 0.73 -7.11
C LEU A 35 -8.41 1.73 -7.31
N VAL A 36 -8.23 2.65 -8.26
CA VAL A 36 -9.28 3.56 -8.74
C VAL A 36 -9.81 2.98 -10.05
N THR A 37 -11.10 2.71 -10.14
CA THR A 37 -11.80 2.40 -11.40
C THR A 37 -12.54 3.65 -11.84
N MET A 38 -12.20 4.22 -12.97
CA MET A 38 -12.83 5.45 -13.49
C MET A 38 -14.10 5.07 -14.24
N LYS A 39 -15.26 5.07 -13.58
CA LYS A 39 -16.54 4.70 -14.22
C LYS A 39 -16.94 5.66 -15.32
N LYS A 40 -16.66 6.95 -15.11
CA LYS A 40 -16.88 8.01 -16.09
C LYS A 40 -15.79 9.08 -15.98
N VAL A 41 -15.15 9.42 -17.09
CA VAL A 41 -14.30 10.62 -17.22
C VAL A 41 -15.03 11.74 -17.98
N ARG A 42 -14.54 12.98 -17.86
CA ARG A 42 -15.05 14.13 -18.65
C ARG A 42 -14.74 13.98 -20.13
N GLU A 43 -13.53 13.56 -20.41
CA GLU A 43 -12.92 13.34 -21.73
C GLU A 43 -11.66 12.47 -21.46
N PRO A 44 -11.20 11.67 -22.43
CA PRO A 44 -9.98 10.88 -22.29
C PRO A 44 -8.74 11.73 -21.93
N LEU A 45 -7.75 11.10 -21.29
CA LEU A 45 -6.41 11.67 -21.15
C LEU A 45 -5.45 10.90 -22.07
N GLU A 46 -4.97 11.57 -23.10
CA GLU A 46 -3.84 11.13 -23.93
C GLU A 46 -2.55 11.79 -23.42
N VAL A 47 -1.46 11.03 -23.41
CA VAL A 47 -0.10 11.49 -23.10
C VAL A 47 0.88 10.89 -24.10
N THR A 48 2.03 11.53 -24.31
CA THR A 48 3.13 10.99 -25.10
C THR A 48 4.21 10.46 -24.16
N VAL A 49 4.60 9.21 -24.32
CA VAL A 49 5.52 8.48 -23.43
C VAL A 49 6.50 7.69 -24.29
N VAL A 50 7.80 7.94 -24.14
CA VAL A 50 8.87 7.42 -25.02
C VAL A 50 8.51 7.58 -26.52
N GLY A 51 7.98 8.75 -26.87
CA GLY A 51 7.53 9.09 -28.24
C GLY A 51 6.25 8.40 -28.73
N GLN A 52 5.56 7.60 -27.90
CA GLN A 52 4.31 6.91 -28.24
C GLN A 52 3.11 7.60 -27.57
N ASN A 53 2.03 7.82 -28.32
CA ASN A 53 0.80 8.38 -27.76
C ASN A 53 -0.06 7.28 -27.13
N ILE A 54 -0.46 7.49 -25.86
CA ILE A 54 -1.19 6.51 -25.05
C ILE A 54 -2.37 7.20 -24.37
N ILE A 55 -3.57 6.64 -24.55
CA ILE A 55 -4.74 7.02 -23.73
C ILE A 55 -4.59 6.34 -22.38
N VAL A 56 -4.32 7.11 -21.33
CA VAL A 56 -4.02 6.61 -19.98
C VAL A 56 -5.19 6.68 -19.03
N ALA A 57 -6.25 7.40 -19.39
CA ALA A 57 -7.50 7.40 -18.67
C ALA A 57 -8.68 7.62 -19.63
N ASP A 58 -9.62 6.69 -19.61
CA ASP A 58 -10.91 6.77 -20.29
C ASP A 58 -11.97 6.07 -19.42
N ASP A 59 -13.21 5.96 -19.90
CA ASP A 59 -14.27 5.24 -19.21
C ASP A 59 -13.91 3.77 -18.96
N ASN A 60 -14.15 3.32 -17.73
CA ASN A 60 -13.82 2.01 -17.16
C ASN A 60 -12.32 1.69 -16.98
N TYR A 61 -11.40 2.60 -17.36
CA TYR A 61 -9.97 2.40 -17.14
C TYR A 61 -9.63 2.37 -15.65
N GLN A 62 -8.51 1.73 -15.31
CA GLN A 62 -8.12 1.49 -13.93
C GLN A 62 -6.75 2.06 -13.62
N TRP A 63 -6.62 2.78 -12.49
CA TRP A 63 -5.34 3.25 -11.97
C TRP A 63 -5.00 2.48 -10.70
N LEU A 64 -4.02 1.57 -10.79
CA LEU A 64 -3.44 0.86 -9.65
C LEU A 64 -2.42 1.77 -8.97
N GLN A 65 -2.44 1.84 -7.65
CA GLN A 65 -1.59 2.71 -6.85
C GLN A 65 -0.88 1.85 -5.80
N ILE A 66 0.44 1.72 -5.87
CA ILE A 66 1.23 0.88 -4.97
C ILE A 66 2.18 1.78 -4.18
N LEU A 67 2.05 1.79 -2.86
CA LEU A 67 2.96 2.46 -1.93
C LEU A 67 3.69 1.38 -1.13
N PRO A 68 4.90 0.95 -1.55
CA PRO A 68 5.72 0.03 -0.77
C PRO A 68 6.14 0.68 0.56
N GLU A 69 6.14 -0.11 1.64
CA GLU A 69 6.60 0.34 2.94
C GLU A 69 8.13 0.54 2.94
N LYS A 70 8.61 1.60 3.60
CA LYS A 70 10.04 1.95 3.70
C LYS A 70 10.77 2.14 2.35
N LYS A 71 10.03 2.35 1.25
CA LYS A 71 10.59 2.82 -0.02
C LYS A 71 10.32 4.31 -0.22
N ARG A 72 11.18 4.92 -1.03
CA ARG A 72 11.15 6.34 -1.41
C ARG A 72 10.69 6.53 -2.86
N TYR A 73 9.78 5.66 -3.28
CA TYR A 73 9.04 5.78 -4.53
C TYR A 73 7.65 5.15 -4.37
N SER A 74 6.70 5.60 -5.17
CA SER A 74 5.40 4.94 -5.39
C SER A 74 5.38 4.31 -6.78
N ILE A 75 4.33 3.54 -7.08
CA ILE A 75 4.07 3.07 -8.43
C ILE A 75 2.62 3.41 -8.77
N THR A 76 2.40 4.11 -9.87
CA THR A 76 1.09 4.12 -10.53
C THR A 76 1.16 3.21 -11.75
N VAL A 77 0.17 2.35 -11.94
CA VAL A 77 -0.02 1.63 -13.21
C VAL A 77 -1.32 2.11 -13.82
N MET A 78 -1.27 2.54 -15.06
CA MET A 78 -2.44 2.84 -15.87
C MET A 78 -2.81 1.58 -16.62
N LEU A 79 -4.07 1.15 -16.50
CA LEU A 79 -4.60 -0.03 -17.17
C LEU A 79 -5.86 0.33 -17.96
N ASP A 80 -6.03 -0.34 -19.10
CA ASP A 80 -7.23 -0.24 -19.93
C ASP A 80 -8.49 -0.82 -19.24
N ASP A 81 -9.62 -0.79 -19.94
CA ASP A 81 -10.90 -1.35 -19.51
C ASP A 81 -10.86 -2.88 -19.24
N LYS A 82 -9.91 -3.60 -19.86
CA LYS A 82 -9.67 -5.03 -19.69
C LYS A 82 -8.69 -5.34 -18.56
N GLY A 83 -7.95 -4.34 -18.07
CA GLY A 83 -6.91 -4.49 -17.06
C GLY A 83 -5.54 -4.88 -17.62
N ASN A 84 -5.26 -4.59 -18.89
CA ASN A 84 -3.93 -4.64 -19.47
C ASN A 84 -3.15 -3.38 -19.07
N PRO A 85 -1.91 -3.49 -18.58
CA PRO A 85 -1.07 -2.33 -18.32
C PRO A 85 -0.71 -1.58 -19.59
N LEU A 86 -0.86 -0.26 -19.55
CA LEU A 86 -0.53 0.69 -20.61
C LEU A 86 0.75 1.45 -20.30
N GLU A 87 0.94 1.83 -19.03
CA GLU A 87 2.07 2.64 -18.56
C GLU A 87 2.31 2.42 -17.06
N TYR A 88 3.56 2.62 -16.63
CA TYR A 88 4.00 2.54 -15.24
C TYR A 88 4.77 3.81 -14.85
N TYR A 89 4.24 4.57 -13.88
CA TYR A 89 4.95 5.69 -13.25
C TYR A 89 5.61 5.18 -11.98
N PHE A 90 6.87 5.55 -11.76
CA PHE A 90 7.56 5.38 -10.49
C PHE A 90 7.81 6.76 -9.85
N ASP A 91 6.81 7.32 -9.15
CA ASP A 91 6.97 8.66 -8.56
C ASP A 91 8.05 8.64 -7.48
N ILE A 92 9.03 9.54 -7.54
CA ILE A 92 10.10 9.63 -6.53
C ILE A 92 9.61 10.45 -5.33
N ASN A 93 9.78 9.88 -4.12
CA ASN A 93 9.15 10.38 -2.91
C ASN A 93 10.14 10.61 -1.77
N ILE A 94 9.88 11.61 -0.93
CA ILE A 94 10.50 11.70 0.40
C ILE A 94 10.03 10.53 1.26
N LYS A 95 8.72 10.25 1.28
CA LYS A 95 8.14 9.12 2.02
C LYS A 95 6.75 8.71 1.53
N ASN A 96 6.46 7.43 1.72
CA ASN A 96 5.11 6.85 1.56
C ASN A 96 4.40 6.76 2.92
N VAL A 97 3.17 7.26 3.02
CA VAL A 97 2.28 7.04 4.17
C VAL A 97 1.35 5.88 3.84
N THR A 98 1.52 4.74 4.50
CA THR A 98 0.79 3.48 4.23
C THR A 98 -0.39 3.24 5.20
N GLN A 99 -0.97 4.32 5.73
CA GLN A 99 -2.15 4.27 6.60
C GLN A 99 -3.42 4.13 5.75
N LYS A 100 -4.18 3.06 5.99
CA LYS A 100 -5.47 2.81 5.33
C LYS A 100 -6.43 4.02 5.54
N GLY A 101 -7.13 4.46 4.49
CA GLY A 101 -8.02 5.62 4.48
C GLY A 101 -7.31 6.99 4.38
N ASN A 102 -5.99 7.03 4.58
CA ASN A 102 -5.19 8.27 4.60
C ASN A 102 -3.85 8.11 3.84
N ALA A 103 -3.82 7.16 2.91
CA ALA A 103 -2.61 6.79 2.19
C ALA A 103 -2.26 7.85 1.13
N ARG A 104 -1.00 8.27 1.16
CA ARG A 104 -0.49 9.40 0.37
C ARG A 104 1.03 9.38 0.33
N THR A 105 1.62 10.04 -0.65
CA THR A 105 3.06 10.26 -0.71
C THR A 105 3.40 11.71 -0.40
N ILE A 106 4.67 11.97 -0.07
CA ILE A 106 5.27 13.30 -0.17
C ILE A 106 6.25 13.25 -1.33
N ASP A 107 5.86 13.94 -2.39
CA ASP A 107 6.37 13.83 -3.75
C ASP A 107 7.52 14.80 -4.04
N LEU A 108 8.53 14.32 -4.78
CA LEU A 108 9.71 15.08 -5.22
C LEU A 108 9.63 15.52 -6.69
N CYS A 109 8.47 15.38 -7.34
CA CYS A 109 8.19 15.76 -8.74
C CYS A 109 8.91 14.91 -9.79
N LEU A 110 10.16 14.50 -9.57
CA LEU A 110 10.88 13.59 -10.46
C LEU A 110 10.17 12.23 -10.53
N ASP A 111 9.83 11.78 -11.74
CA ASP A 111 9.12 10.53 -11.99
C ASP A 111 9.90 9.73 -13.09
N VAL A 112 9.91 8.38 -13.00
CA VAL A 112 10.38 7.51 -14.10
C VAL A 112 9.17 6.85 -14.75
N LEU A 113 8.99 7.05 -16.06
CA LEU A 113 7.92 6.44 -16.85
C LEU A 113 8.45 5.18 -17.53
N VAL A 114 7.65 4.12 -17.58
CA VAL A 114 8.03 2.85 -18.22
C VAL A 114 6.86 2.29 -19.02
N LEU A 115 7.14 1.84 -20.23
CA LEU A 115 6.20 1.18 -21.12
C LEU A 115 6.12 -0.35 -20.84
N PRO A 116 5.06 -1.05 -21.29
CA PRO A 116 4.88 -2.47 -20.99
C PRO A 116 5.94 -3.41 -21.60
N ASN A 117 6.74 -2.92 -22.55
CA ASN A 117 7.89 -3.59 -23.16
C ASN A 117 9.21 -3.38 -22.39
N GLY A 118 9.26 -2.44 -21.44
CA GLY A 118 10.44 -2.10 -20.64
C GLY A 118 11.20 -0.86 -21.08
N GLU A 119 10.84 -0.20 -22.19
CA GLU A 119 11.37 1.12 -22.53
C GLU A 119 10.96 2.14 -21.46
N TYR A 120 11.85 3.09 -21.13
CA TYR A 120 11.62 4.06 -20.07
C TYR A 120 12.22 5.44 -20.36
N GLU A 121 11.72 6.44 -19.65
CA GLU A 121 12.25 7.80 -19.66
C GLU A 121 12.18 8.44 -18.27
N LEU A 122 13.05 9.43 -18.04
CA LEU A 122 13.06 10.27 -16.84
C LEU A 122 12.35 11.58 -17.17
N VAL A 123 11.38 11.98 -16.35
CA VAL A 123 10.57 13.19 -16.59
C VAL A 123 10.51 14.10 -15.37
N ASP A 124 9.97 15.29 -15.55
CA ASP A 124 9.74 16.31 -14.51
C ASP A 124 11.01 16.81 -13.77
N GLU A 125 12.19 16.62 -14.37
CA GLU A 125 13.47 17.20 -13.92
C GLU A 125 13.38 18.72 -13.72
N ALA A 126 12.69 19.41 -14.63
CA ALA A 126 12.48 20.85 -14.54
C ALA A 126 11.58 21.25 -13.35
N ASP A 127 10.64 20.40 -12.91
CA ASP A 127 9.84 20.63 -11.71
C ASP A 127 10.62 20.32 -10.42
N LEU A 128 11.48 19.30 -10.44
CA LEU A 128 12.43 19.05 -9.35
C LEU A 128 13.39 20.24 -9.17
N GLN A 129 13.93 20.81 -10.26
CA GLN A 129 14.78 22.01 -10.21
C GLN A 129 14.00 23.24 -9.70
N ARG A 130 12.80 23.51 -10.24
CA ARG A 130 11.92 24.58 -9.72
C ARG A 130 11.64 24.44 -8.22
N ALA A 131 11.43 23.20 -7.74
CA ALA A 131 11.21 22.95 -6.32
C ALA A 131 12.45 23.24 -5.47
N LEU A 132 13.66 23.04 -6.00
CA LEU A 132 14.92 23.43 -5.34
C LEU A 132 15.09 24.95 -5.32
N ASP A 133 14.90 25.62 -6.47
CA ASP A 133 15.06 27.07 -6.62
C ASP A 133 14.09 27.86 -5.72
N GLN A 134 12.88 27.35 -5.55
CA GLN A 134 11.86 27.92 -4.66
C GLN A 134 12.05 27.52 -3.18
N GLY A 135 13.13 26.82 -2.83
CA GLY A 135 13.40 26.35 -1.46
C GLY A 135 12.40 25.34 -0.91
N GLN A 136 11.56 24.75 -1.76
CA GLN A 136 10.59 23.73 -1.34
C GLN A 136 11.25 22.38 -1.00
N ILE A 137 12.45 22.13 -1.55
CA ILE A 137 13.29 20.98 -1.21
C ILE A 137 14.73 21.45 -0.96
N THR A 138 15.47 20.66 -0.18
CA THR A 138 16.90 20.89 0.05
C THR A 138 17.74 20.31 -1.08
N LYS A 139 18.97 20.83 -1.29
CA LYS A 139 19.95 20.27 -2.22
C LYS A 139 20.22 18.77 -1.98
N LYS A 140 20.13 18.32 -0.72
CA LYS A 140 20.20 16.89 -0.36
C LYS A 140 19.03 16.10 -0.95
N GLN A 141 17.80 16.57 -0.78
CA GLN A 141 16.61 15.90 -1.34
C GLN A 141 16.62 15.89 -2.88
N TYR A 142 17.14 16.95 -3.51
CA TYR A 142 17.35 17.03 -4.95
C TYR A 142 18.30 15.92 -5.44
N HIS A 143 19.50 15.79 -4.87
CA HIS A 143 20.43 14.71 -5.22
C HIS A 143 19.86 13.31 -4.89
N GLU A 144 19.18 13.16 -3.75
CA GLU A 144 18.54 11.89 -3.38
C GLU A 144 17.47 11.46 -4.40
N ALA A 145 16.75 12.40 -5.03
CA ALA A 145 15.75 12.08 -6.05
C ALA A 145 16.40 11.36 -7.25
N TYR A 146 17.44 11.95 -7.83
CA TYR A 146 18.21 11.35 -8.92
C TYR A 146 18.84 10.00 -8.54
N ILE A 147 19.39 9.87 -7.33
CA ILE A 147 19.96 8.60 -6.86
C ILE A 147 18.89 7.50 -6.83
N ILE A 148 17.66 7.80 -6.39
CA ILE A 148 16.56 6.82 -6.36
C ILE A 148 16.07 6.52 -7.78
N ALA A 149 15.94 7.52 -8.64
CA ALA A 149 15.54 7.36 -10.04
C ALA A 149 16.53 6.47 -10.82
N HIS A 150 17.83 6.78 -10.79
CA HIS A 150 18.85 5.97 -11.45
C HIS A 150 18.90 4.54 -10.87
N GLN A 151 18.70 4.36 -9.56
CA GLN A 151 18.57 3.04 -8.95
C GLN A 151 17.30 2.27 -9.38
N LEU A 152 16.26 2.94 -9.87
CA LEU A 152 15.09 2.30 -10.47
C LEU A 152 15.37 1.96 -11.93
N MET A 153 15.89 2.91 -12.72
CA MET A 153 16.26 2.72 -14.13
C MET A 153 17.19 1.51 -14.31
N ILE A 154 18.26 1.39 -13.51
CA ILE A 154 19.17 0.22 -13.51
C ILE A 154 18.42 -1.10 -13.25
N LYS A 155 17.35 -1.11 -12.45
CA LYS A 155 16.56 -2.32 -12.16
C LYS A 155 15.51 -2.61 -13.23
N ILE A 156 15.01 -1.58 -13.91
CA ILE A 156 14.10 -1.69 -15.05
C ILE A 156 14.90 -2.29 -16.23
N GLU A 157 16.04 -1.68 -16.56
CA GLU A 157 17.00 -2.17 -17.56
C GLU A 157 17.41 -3.64 -17.32
N ALA A 158 17.74 -4.00 -16.08
CA ALA A 158 18.21 -5.34 -15.77
C ALA A 158 17.11 -6.42 -15.80
N ASP A 159 15.91 -6.14 -15.26
CA ASP A 159 14.80 -7.11 -15.20
C ASP A 159 13.44 -6.42 -14.91
N PHE A 160 12.92 -5.68 -15.90
CA PHE A 160 11.57 -5.14 -15.79
C PHE A 160 10.49 -6.22 -15.73
N SER A 161 10.68 -7.40 -16.34
CA SER A 161 9.68 -8.47 -16.35
C SER A 161 9.35 -8.96 -14.93
N THR A 162 10.36 -9.26 -14.12
CA THR A 162 10.15 -9.65 -12.72
C THR A 162 9.59 -8.49 -11.88
N MET A 163 9.87 -7.23 -12.24
CA MET A 163 9.26 -6.07 -11.58
C MET A 163 7.76 -5.96 -11.91
N LYS A 164 7.41 -6.09 -13.19
CA LYS A 164 6.05 -6.14 -13.73
C LYS A 164 5.23 -7.26 -13.09
N ASP A 165 5.79 -8.46 -12.90
CA ASP A 165 5.10 -9.56 -12.20
C ASP A 165 4.76 -9.23 -10.74
N LYS A 166 5.68 -8.58 -10.02
CA LYS A 166 5.45 -8.14 -8.62
C LYS A 166 4.38 -7.04 -8.53
N ILE A 167 4.33 -6.17 -9.54
CA ILE A 167 3.31 -5.13 -9.70
C ILE A 167 1.95 -5.77 -10.02
N MET A 168 1.88 -6.71 -10.97
CA MET A 168 0.63 -7.38 -11.35
C MET A 168 0.12 -8.33 -10.26
N TYR A 169 0.99 -8.91 -9.44
CA TYR A 169 0.57 -9.58 -8.19
C TYR A 169 -0.26 -8.65 -7.29
N CYS A 170 0.10 -7.36 -7.20
CA CYS A 170 -0.66 -6.38 -6.43
C CYS A 170 -2.04 -6.11 -7.06
N TYR A 171 -2.11 -6.00 -8.40
CA TYR A 171 -3.38 -5.86 -9.14
C TYR A 171 -4.34 -7.04 -8.89
N TYR A 172 -3.88 -8.29 -9.12
CA TYR A 172 -4.73 -9.47 -8.93
C TYR A 172 -5.18 -9.62 -7.47
N LYS A 173 -4.33 -9.28 -6.51
CA LYS A 173 -4.65 -9.32 -5.07
C LYS A 173 -5.77 -8.35 -4.68
N ILE A 174 -5.79 -7.12 -5.22
CA ILE A 174 -6.85 -6.16 -4.93
C ILE A 174 -8.16 -6.50 -5.66
N LYS A 175 -8.11 -7.00 -6.90
CA LYS A 175 -9.29 -7.49 -7.64
C LYS A 175 -9.95 -8.69 -6.93
N GLN A 176 -9.18 -9.63 -6.37
CA GLN A 176 -9.72 -10.73 -5.55
C GLN A 176 -10.42 -10.24 -4.28
N LYS A 177 -9.84 -9.26 -3.59
CA LYS A 177 -10.45 -8.64 -2.39
C LYS A 177 -11.80 -7.99 -2.70
N SER A 178 -11.92 -7.28 -3.82
CA SER A 178 -13.18 -6.67 -4.28
C SER A 178 -14.25 -7.73 -4.60
N LYS A 179 -13.92 -8.80 -5.36
CA LYS A 179 -14.87 -9.89 -5.64
C LYS A 179 -15.43 -10.54 -4.36
N ASN A 180 -14.58 -10.75 -3.35
CA ASN A 180 -14.99 -11.36 -2.07
C ASN A 180 -15.83 -10.41 -1.18
N GLN A 181 -15.88 -9.11 -1.46
CA GLN A 181 -16.79 -8.17 -0.80
C GLN A 181 -18.17 -8.12 -1.47
N ASN A 182 -18.22 -8.41 -2.78
CA ASN A 182 -19.46 -8.40 -3.57
C ASN A 182 -20.24 -9.73 -3.52
N HIS A 183 -19.69 -10.78 -2.88
CA HIS A 183 -20.43 -11.96 -2.48
C HIS A 183 -20.67 -11.95 -0.96
N PRO A 184 -21.86 -11.52 -0.49
CA PRO A 184 -22.27 -11.79 0.88
C PRO A 184 -22.27 -13.30 1.11
N LEU A 185 -21.77 -13.74 2.26
CA LEU A 185 -21.99 -15.11 2.73
C LEU A 185 -23.51 -15.33 2.80
N HIS A 186 -24.04 -16.14 1.89
CA HIS A 186 -25.45 -16.53 1.93
C HIS A 186 -25.63 -17.48 3.12
N GLY A 187 -25.85 -16.89 4.29
CA GLY A 187 -26.06 -17.60 5.54
C GLY A 187 -27.25 -18.54 5.36
N LYS A 188 -26.97 -19.86 5.39
CA LYS A 188 -28.02 -20.87 5.45
C LYS A 188 -28.75 -20.71 6.79
N ASN A 189 -29.84 -19.95 6.79
CA ASN A 189 -30.80 -19.92 7.89
C ASN A 189 -31.35 -21.34 8.08
N LYS A 190 -30.74 -22.10 8.98
CA LYS A 190 -31.36 -23.30 9.55
C LYS A 190 -32.53 -22.84 10.40
N HIS A 191 -33.73 -22.84 9.82
CA HIS A 191 -34.96 -22.82 10.61
C HIS A 191 -34.97 -24.03 11.55
N ASN A 192 -34.71 -23.80 12.83
CA ASN A 192 -35.05 -24.75 13.87
C ASN A 192 -36.56 -24.61 14.14
N GLU A 193 -37.37 -25.44 13.49
CA GLU A 193 -38.78 -25.60 13.89
C GLU A 193 -38.85 -26.18 15.30
N HIS A 194 -39.27 -25.37 16.28
CA HIS A 194 -39.66 -25.88 17.59
C HIS A 194 -41.03 -26.56 17.50
N LYS A 195 -41.03 -27.87 17.22
CA LYS A 195 -42.23 -28.72 17.36
C LYS A 195 -42.38 -29.18 18.81
N HIS A 196 -43.42 -28.69 19.48
CA HIS A 196 -43.83 -29.11 20.82
C HIS A 196 -44.05 -30.64 20.90
N LYS A 197 -43.69 -31.23 22.05
CA LYS A 197 -44.20 -32.53 22.52
C LYS A 197 -44.72 -32.39 23.96
N PRO A 198 -45.81 -33.09 24.33
CA PRO A 198 -46.49 -32.89 25.61
C PRO A 198 -45.85 -33.66 26.79
N TYR A 199 -46.10 -33.18 28.00
CA TYR A 199 -45.66 -33.76 29.28
C TYR A 199 -46.36 -35.08 29.63
N LYS A 200 -45.62 -36.00 30.30
CA LYS A 200 -46.16 -37.02 31.25
C LYS A 200 -45.19 -37.20 32.45
N HIS A 201 -45.70 -37.73 33.56
CA HIS A 201 -45.16 -37.59 34.93
C HIS A 201 -43.96 -38.48 35.32
N LYS A 202 -43.26 -38.08 36.40
CA LYS A 202 -42.23 -38.83 37.18
C LYS A 202 -42.87 -39.77 38.23
N PRO A 203 -42.12 -40.73 38.83
CA PRO A 203 -41.28 -40.49 40.04
C PRO A 203 -39.90 -41.22 40.00
N HIS A 204 -38.94 -41.18 40.95
CA HIS A 204 -38.82 -40.38 42.19
C HIS A 204 -37.41 -39.77 42.49
N LYS A 205 -36.58 -40.39 43.37
CA LYS A 205 -35.30 -39.97 44.04
C LYS A 205 -34.67 -41.21 44.78
N PRO A 206 -33.53 -41.19 45.54
CA PRO A 206 -32.65 -40.08 46.03
C PRO A 206 -31.09 -40.32 46.05
N HIS A 207 -30.33 -39.33 46.62
CA HIS A 207 -28.96 -39.38 47.21
C HIS A 207 -27.72 -39.55 46.27
N ASP A 208 -26.51 -38.99 46.51
CA ASP A 208 -26.08 -38.03 47.57
C ASP A 208 -24.82 -37.17 47.27
N HIS A 209 -24.70 -36.07 48.05
CA HIS A 209 -23.48 -35.46 48.64
C HIS A 209 -22.25 -34.84 47.89
N LYS A 210 -21.99 -33.57 48.29
CA LYS A 210 -20.72 -32.94 48.77
C LYS A 210 -19.72 -32.20 47.83
N HIS A 211 -19.73 -30.87 48.00
CA HIS A 211 -18.64 -29.86 47.94
C HIS A 211 -17.49 -30.11 48.98
N PRO A 212 -16.42 -29.27 49.16
CA PRO A 212 -15.80 -28.20 48.33
C PRO A 212 -14.22 -28.11 48.39
N ASN A 213 -13.65 -27.05 47.78
CA ASN A 213 -12.47 -26.23 48.21
C ASN A 213 -11.05 -26.81 48.44
N LYS A 214 -10.05 -26.24 47.74
CA LYS A 214 -8.97 -25.32 48.23
C LYS A 214 -7.99 -25.01 47.06
N HIS A 215 -7.48 -23.80 46.78
CA HIS A 215 -6.71 -22.78 47.52
C HIS A 215 -5.21 -23.12 47.76
N ILE A 216 -4.35 -22.09 47.59
CA ILE A 216 -2.89 -21.91 47.89
C ILE A 216 -2.08 -21.68 46.59
N LYS A 217 -1.38 -20.57 46.29
CA LYS A 217 -0.48 -19.59 46.98
C LYS A 217 1.01 -20.01 47.11
N SER A 218 1.87 -19.35 46.31
CA SER A 218 3.21 -18.81 46.64
C SER A 218 3.71 -18.01 45.40
N GLU A 219 4.36 -16.84 45.45
CA GLU A 219 5.53 -16.34 46.23
C GLU A 219 6.86 -17.03 45.83
N ASN A 220 8.02 -16.36 45.70
CA ASN A 220 8.40 -14.95 45.50
C ASN A 220 9.93 -14.88 45.19
N HIS A 221 10.46 -13.75 44.70
CA HIS A 221 11.92 -13.39 44.70
C HIS A 221 12.89 -14.27 43.85
N ASN A 222 14.14 -13.87 43.50
CA ASN A 222 14.90 -12.64 43.78
C ASN A 222 15.87 -12.20 42.64
N GLN A 223 16.33 -10.95 42.77
CA GLN A 223 17.52 -10.24 42.23
C GLN A 223 18.68 -11.02 41.54
N GLN A 224 19.29 -10.37 40.54
CA GLN A 224 20.74 -10.10 40.57
C GLN A 224 21.12 -8.82 39.79
N SER A 225 22.27 -8.23 40.13
CA SER A 225 22.74 -6.88 39.75
C SER A 225 24.21 -6.90 39.29
N HIS A 226 24.64 -5.83 38.58
CA HIS A 226 26.02 -5.39 38.23
C HIS A 226 26.21 -5.12 36.71
N ASN A 227 27.06 -4.19 36.26
CA ASN A 227 27.58 -2.95 36.88
C ASN A 227 28.01 -1.97 35.76
N GLN A 228 28.33 -0.73 36.10
CA GLN A 228 28.74 0.35 35.18
C GLN A 228 30.19 0.21 34.67
N ASN A 229 30.50 0.79 33.50
CA ASN A 229 31.56 1.81 33.36
C ASN A 229 31.64 2.44 31.94
N GLN A 230 31.68 3.77 31.90
CA GLN A 230 32.35 4.59 30.87
C GLN A 230 33.62 5.19 31.50
N PRO A 231 34.57 5.68 30.70
CA PRO A 231 34.78 7.13 30.75
C PRO A 231 35.06 7.80 29.37
N THR A 232 35.16 9.12 29.43
CA THR A 232 35.23 10.12 28.35
C THR A 232 36.64 10.57 27.98
N HIS A 233 36.85 11.12 26.76
CA HIS A 233 37.61 12.35 26.39
C HIS A 233 37.81 12.36 24.84
N ARG A 234 37.39 13.38 24.07
CA ARG A 234 37.82 14.79 23.86
C ARG A 234 38.81 14.96 22.68
N ASP A 235 38.44 15.86 21.76
CA ASP A 235 39.24 16.70 20.84
C ASP A 235 40.19 15.95 19.84
N SER A 236 40.49 16.37 18.61
CA SER A 236 40.44 17.70 17.95
C SER A 236 40.33 17.58 16.41
N GLU A 237 39.88 18.64 15.73
CA GLU A 237 40.21 19.00 14.32
C GLU A 237 41.69 19.52 14.24
N PRO A 238 42.33 19.82 13.07
CA PRO A 238 41.73 20.29 11.80
C PRO A 238 42.34 19.80 10.45
N GLU A 239 41.72 20.30 9.37
CA GLU A 239 42.25 20.68 8.03
C GLU A 239 43.23 19.77 7.24
N HIS A 240 42.74 19.31 6.08
CA HIS A 240 43.33 19.64 4.76
C HIS A 240 42.26 19.56 3.65
#